data_AF-A0A924QK47-F1
#
_entry.id   AF-A0A924QK47-F1
#
_cell.length_a   1.000
_cell.length_b   1.000
_cell.length_c   1.000
_cell.angle_alpha   90.00
_cell.angle_beta   90.00
_cell.angle_gamma   90.00
#
_symmetry.space_group_name_H-M   'P 1'
#
loop_
_entity.id
_entity.type
_entity.pdbx_description
1 polymer ?
#
loop_
_entity_poly.entity_id
_entity_poly.type
_entity_poly.pdbx_seq_one_letter_code
_entity_poly.pdbx_strand_id
1 'polypeptide(L)' 'MFKLEPRPEASKAMSFLSPLLALAITVILGTALFMLLGKDPVRGLQMFFVEPLKSAY' A
#
# COMPACT_ATOMS: atom_id res chain seq x y z
N MET A 1 19.77 8.26 -24.15
CA MET A 1 20.09 8.45 -22.71
C MET A 1 18.92 9.18 -22.08
N PHE A 2 18.20 8.59 -21.12
CA PHE A 2 17.10 9.27 -20.44
C PHE A 2 17.69 10.36 -19.53
N LYS A 3 17.31 11.62 -19.76
CA LYS A 3 17.75 12.76 -18.96
C LYS A 3 16.63 13.10 -17.99
N LEU A 4 16.91 13.01 -16.68
CA LEU A 4 15.98 13.40 -15.65
C LEU A 4 16.03 14.93 -15.51
N GLU A 5 14.93 15.61 -15.85
CA GLU A 5 14.82 17.05 -15.66
C GLU A 5 13.95 17.35 -14.42
N PRO A 6 14.41 18.22 -13.51
CA PRO A 6 13.63 18.60 -12.33
C PRO A 6 12.29 19.19 -12.75
N ARG A 7 11.22 18.74 -12.11
CA ARG A 7 9.90 19.36 -12.32
C ARG A 7 9.85 20.71 -11.58
N PRO A 8 9.41 21.80 -12.23
CA PRO A 8 9.32 23.12 -11.61
C PRO A 8 8.27 23.16 -10.49
N GLU A 9 7.26 22.31 -10.53
CA GLU A 9 6.24 22.16 -9.49
C GLU A 9 5.88 20.69 -9.23
N ALA A 10 5.49 20.39 -8.00
CA ALA A 10 5.03 19.06 -7.63
C ALA A 10 3.67 18.75 -8.29
N SER A 11 3.52 17.53 -8.78
CA SER A 11 2.26 17.10 -9.41
C SER A 11 1.18 16.92 -8.35
N LYS A 12 0.16 17.78 -8.37
CA LYS A 12 -1.00 17.70 -7.48
C LYS A 12 -1.74 16.36 -7.61
N ALA A 13 -1.87 15.83 -8.82
CA ALA A 13 -2.48 14.52 -9.05
C ALA A 13 -1.68 13.40 -8.37
N MET A 14 -0.35 13.39 -8.52
CA MET A 14 0.50 12.38 -7.88
C MET A 14 0.57 12.53 -6.36
N SER A 15 0.32 13.71 -5.81
CA SER A 15 0.20 13.88 -4.34
C SER A 15 -0.93 13.03 -3.76
N PHE A 16 -2.02 12.81 -4.50
CA PHE A 16 -3.13 11.96 -4.06
C PHE A 16 -3.03 10.53 -4.61
N LEU A 17 -2.59 10.36 -5.86
CA LEU A 17 -2.49 9.05 -6.49
C LEU A 17 -1.38 8.20 -5.87
N SER A 18 -0.26 8.81 -5.46
CA SER A 18 0.86 8.04 -4.90
C SER A 18 0.52 7.26 -3.62
N PRO A 19 -0.11 7.85 -2.57
CA PRO A 19 -0.50 7.08 -1.40
C PRO A 19 -1.57 6.01 -1.71
N LEU A 20 -2.51 6.32 -2.62
CA LEU A 20 -3.54 5.36 -3.05
C LEU A 20 -2.94 4.15 -3.78
N LEU A 21 -2.04 4.40 -4.74
CA LEU A 21 -1.35 3.35 -5.47
C LEU A 21 -0.44 2.53 -4.55
N ALA A 22 0.29 3.19 -3.65
CA ALA A 22 1.12 2.51 -2.66
C ALA A 22 0.26 1.55 -1.81
N LEU A 23 -0.85 2.04 -1.25
CA LEU A 23 -1.76 1.22 -0.46
C LEU A 23 -2.31 0.04 -1.26
N ALA A 24 -2.80 0.27 -2.48
CA ALA A 24 -3.35 -0.78 -3.33
C ALA A 24 -2.31 -1.86 -3.63
N ILE A 25 -1.09 -1.48 -4.02
CA ILE A 25 0.00 -2.41 -4.30
C ILE A 25 0.36 -3.20 -3.04
N THR A 26 0.47 -2.54 -1.88
CA THR A 26 0.77 -3.19 -0.60
C THR A 26 -0.29 -4.24 -0.24
N VAL A 27 -1.58 -3.93 -0.39
CA VAL A 27 -2.68 -4.87 -0.11
C VAL A 27 -2.65 -6.06 -1.06
N ILE A 28 -2.41 -5.83 -2.35
CA ILE A 28 -2.30 -6.91 -3.35
C ILE A 28 -1.14 -7.85 -2.99
N LEU A 29 0.03 -7.30 -2.70
CA LEU A 29 1.20 -8.09 -2.34
C LEU A 29 1.01 -8.85 -1.02
N GLY A 30 0.43 -8.21 0.00
CA GLY A 30 0.11 -8.87 1.27
C GLY A 30 -0.89 -10.02 1.09
N THR A 31 -1.93 -9.79 0.28
CA THR A 31 -2.92 -10.83 -0.06
C THR A 31 -2.26 -12.00 -0.78
N ALA A 32 -1.46 -11.72 -1.82
CA ALA A 32 -0.71 -12.74 -2.55
C ALA A 32 0.20 -13.56 -1.62
N LEU A 33 0.92 -12.88 -0.72
CA LEU A 33 1.78 -13.54 0.26
C LEU A 33 0.98 -14.49 1.16
N PHE A 34 -0.12 -14.03 1.77
CA PHE A 34 -0.92 -14.89 2.64
C PHE A 34 -1.53 -16.08 1.90
N MET A 35 -2.00 -15.89 0.66
CA MET A 35 -2.49 -16.99 -0.18
C MET A 35 -1.38 -18.02 -0.47
N LEU A 36 -0.16 -17.57 -0.82
CA LEU A 36 0.99 -18.45 -1.05
C LEU A 36 1.39 -19.23 0.21
N LEU A 37 1.18 -18.64 1.39
CA LEU A 37 1.41 -19.29 2.68
C LEU A 37 0.27 -20.25 3.09
N GLY A 38 -0.78 -20.39 2.29
CA GLY A 38 -1.96 -21.19 2.62
C GLY A 38 -2.79 -20.61 3.78
N LYS A 39 -2.65 -19.30 4.05
CA LYS A 39 -3.37 -18.59 5.11
C LYS A 39 -4.53 -17.79 4.52
N ASP A 40 -5.56 -17.55 5.33
CA ASP A 40 -6.65 -16.65 4.96
C ASP A 40 -6.10 -15.20 4.81
N PRO A 41 -6.10 -14.63 3.60
CA PRO A 41 -5.58 -13.29 3.37
C PRO A 41 -6.40 -12.20 4.05
N VAL A 42 -7.72 -12.37 4.19
CA VAL A 42 -8.59 -11.37 4.82
C VAL A 42 -8.24 -11.25 6.30
N ARG A 43 -8.11 -12.40 6.96
CA ARG A 43 -7.72 -12.46 8.37
C ARG A 43 -6.29 -11.95 8.59
N GLY A 44 -5.37 -12.25 7.67
CA GLY A 44 -4.03 -11.70 7.66
C GLY A 44 -4.04 -10.17 7.60
N LEU A 45 -4.72 -9.59 6.62
CA LEU A 45 -4.84 -8.13 6.49
C LEU A 45 -5.52 -7.49 7.71
N GLN A 46 -6.56 -8.10 8.27
CA GLN A 46 -7.21 -7.60 9.49
C GLN A 46 -6.25 -7.51 10.68
N MET A 47 -5.42 -8.54 10.91
CA MET A 47 -4.42 -8.52 11.99
C MET A 47 -3.37 -7.41 11.83
N PHE A 48 -3.00 -7.07 10.60
CA PHE A 48 -1.98 -6.04 10.34
C PHE A 48 -2.55 -4.61 10.24
N PHE A 49 -3.77 -4.45 9.72
CA PHE A 49 -4.35 -3.13 9.47
C PHE A 49 -5.47 -2.73 10.44
N VAL A 50 -6.24 -3.67 10.97
CA VAL A 50 -7.44 -3.39 11.75
C VAL A 50 -7.21 -3.57 13.25
N GLU A 51 -6.61 -4.69 13.66
CA GLU A 51 -6.35 -4.95 15.08
C GLU A 51 -5.48 -3.88 15.76
N PRO A 52 -4.42 -3.33 15.12
CA PRO A 52 -3.63 -2.26 15.72
C PRO A 52 -4.42 -0.97 15.95
N LEU A 53 -5.43 -0.69 15.11
CA LEU A 53 -6.28 0.49 15.25
C LEU A 53 -7.30 0.35 16.38
N LYS A 54 -7.76 -0.88 16.67
CA LYS A 54 -8.68 -1.17 17.78
C LYS A 54 -8.00 -1.08 19.14
N SER A 55 -6.69 -1.35 19.18
CA SER A 55 -5.86 -1.20 20.37
C SER A 55 -5.25 0.20 20.50
N ALA A 56 -5.74 1.19 19.74
CA ALA A 56 -5.41 2.58 20.00
C ALA A 56 -5.96 2.94 21.40
N TYR A 57 -5.03 2.85 22.36
CA TYR A 57 -5.12 3.02 23.81
C TYR A 57 -6.40 3.69 24.35
#